data_AF-K5W961-F1
#
_entry.id   AF-K5W961-F1
#
_cell.length_a   1.000
_cell.length_b   1.000
_cell.length_c   1.000
_cell.angle_alpha   90.00
_cell.angle_beta   90.00
_cell.angle_gamma   90.00
#
_symmetry.space_group_name_H-M   'P 1'
#
loop_
_entity.id
_entity.type
_entity.pdbx_description
1 polymer ?
#
loop_
_entity_poly.entity_id
_entity_poly.type
_entity_poly.pdbx_seq_one_letter_code
_entity_poly.pdbx_strand_id
1 'polypeptide(L)'
;MAENQDSAALLNGSAMKPDAFDGTKSKYIAWKTQMKLYVVTQRKRLPEQSDRVLMILSYMKGGHAGKYVTTYMKKYDTDEDTVIKTTNDLWKDLDAEAYDRLQAMQMGALSAQEFFSKFELCAFQANIHNFEAHFQELKSLLEKALRADIIRLLYNSSEELPTTYALYKQWVARIDLNQQQYRRRNPQS
;
A
#
# COMPACT_ATOMS: atom_id res chain seq x y z
N MET A 1 -40.57 26.39 -5.53
CA MET A 1 -40.38 24.95 -5.28
C MET A 1 -39.52 24.39 -6.41
N ALA A 2 -38.20 24.43 -6.26
CA ALA A 2 -37.27 23.97 -7.29
C ALA A 2 -35.97 23.48 -6.64
N GLU A 3 -36.07 22.45 -5.81
CA GLU A 3 -34.91 21.74 -5.23
C GLU A 3 -35.29 20.27 -5.04
N ASN A 4 -35.40 19.52 -6.13
CA ASN A 4 -35.44 18.05 -6.03
C ASN A 4 -35.15 17.29 -7.33
N GLN A 5 -34.39 17.88 -8.25
CA GLN A 5 -33.93 17.17 -9.46
C GLN A 5 -32.43 16.89 -9.46
N ASP A 6 -31.62 17.59 -8.67
CA ASP A 6 -30.16 17.40 -8.63
C ASP A 6 -29.73 16.23 -7.73
N SER A 7 -30.46 15.99 -6.63
CA SER A 7 -30.19 14.90 -5.67
C SER A 7 -30.43 13.51 -6.27
N ALA A 8 -31.29 13.41 -7.28
CA ALA A 8 -31.60 12.16 -7.97
C ALA A 8 -30.52 11.77 -9.00
N ALA A 9 -29.77 12.74 -9.53
CA ALA A 9 -28.71 12.48 -10.51
C ALA A 9 -27.50 11.74 -9.89
N LEU A 10 -27.22 11.97 -8.60
CA LEU A 10 -26.16 11.28 -7.86
C LEU A 10 -26.49 9.80 -7.56
N LEU A 11 -27.75 9.39 -7.68
CA LEU A 11 -28.23 8.03 -7.46
C LEU A 11 -28.55 7.28 -8.76
N ASN A 12 -28.17 7.81 -9.92
CA ASN A 12 -28.18 7.04 -11.15
C ASN A 12 -26.97 6.09 -11.13
N GLY A 13 -27.24 4.80 -10.93
CA GLY A 13 -26.24 3.72 -10.78
C GLY A 13 -25.20 3.56 -11.91
N SER A 14 -25.25 4.40 -12.94
CA SER A 14 -24.21 4.53 -13.97
C SER A 14 -23.01 5.38 -13.51
N ALA A 15 -23.19 6.33 -12.58
CA ALA A 15 -22.13 7.26 -12.14
C ALA A 15 -21.10 6.63 -11.18
N MET A 16 -21.36 5.44 -10.64
CA MET A 16 -20.44 4.72 -9.75
C MET A 16 -19.77 3.50 -10.40
N LYS A 17 -20.00 3.26 -11.69
CA LYS A 17 -19.38 2.12 -12.38
C LYS A 17 -17.89 2.40 -12.58
N PRO A 18 -16.97 1.58 -12.05
CA PRO A 18 -15.55 1.82 -12.18
C PRO A 18 -15.06 1.65 -13.61
N ASP A 19 -13.97 2.32 -13.93
CA ASP A 19 -13.27 2.11 -15.18
C ASP A 19 -12.69 0.68 -15.27
N ALA A 20 -12.44 0.21 -16.49
CA ALA A 20 -11.68 -1.03 -16.68
C ALA A 20 -10.20 -0.80 -16.31
N PHE A 21 -9.57 -1.79 -15.69
CA PHE A 21 -8.17 -1.75 -15.30
C PHE A 21 -7.34 -2.73 -16.11
N ASP A 22 -6.30 -2.22 -16.76
CA ASP A 22 -5.38 -2.97 -17.62
C ASP A 22 -4.09 -3.41 -16.90
N GLY A 23 -3.94 -3.06 -15.62
CA GLY A 23 -2.72 -3.29 -14.86
C GLY A 23 -1.78 -2.09 -14.80
N THR A 24 -2.16 -0.93 -15.36
CA THR A 24 -1.33 0.27 -15.33
C THR A 24 -1.19 0.82 -13.91
N LYS A 25 0.02 0.73 -13.35
CA LYS A 25 0.34 1.11 -11.96
C LYS A 25 -0.07 2.53 -11.57
N SER A 26 0.14 3.51 -12.45
CA SER A 26 -0.22 4.91 -12.19
C SER A 26 -1.74 5.11 -12.04
N LYS A 27 -2.56 4.20 -12.57
CA LYS A 27 -4.03 4.22 -12.48
C LYS A 27 -4.57 3.36 -11.34
N TYR A 28 -3.74 2.50 -10.73
CA TYR A 28 -4.19 1.47 -9.79
C TYR A 28 -4.91 2.03 -8.57
N ILE A 29 -4.34 3.05 -7.91
CA ILE A 29 -4.94 3.64 -6.69
C ILE A 29 -6.29 4.29 -6.98
N ALA A 30 -6.39 5.05 -8.09
CA ALA A 30 -7.63 5.66 -8.51
C ALA A 30 -8.70 4.60 -8.82
N TRP A 31 -8.34 3.59 -9.62
CA TRP A 31 -9.24 2.48 -9.97
C TRP A 31 -9.69 1.68 -8.74
N LYS A 32 -8.76 1.29 -7.86
CA LYS A 32 -9.05 0.57 -6.62
C LYS A 32 -10.03 1.33 -5.72
N THR A 33 -9.89 2.65 -5.66
CA THR A 33 -10.79 3.52 -4.89
C THR A 33 -12.20 3.52 -5.47
N GLN A 34 -12.34 3.71 -6.79
CA GLN A 34 -13.62 3.58 -7.49
C GLN A 34 -14.24 2.19 -7.25
N MET A 35 -13.42 1.14 -7.34
CA MET A 35 -13.86 -0.24 -7.18
C MET A 35 -14.34 -0.55 -5.76
N LYS A 36 -13.62 -0.11 -4.73
CA LYS A 36 -14.05 -0.27 -3.33
C LYS A 36 -15.40 0.40 -3.07
N LEU A 37 -15.59 1.61 -3.58
CA LEU A 37 -16.88 2.31 -3.51
C LEU A 37 -17.98 1.52 -4.20
N TYR A 38 -17.72 1.04 -5.42
CA TYR A 38 -18.67 0.24 -6.17
C TYR A 38 -19.04 -1.06 -5.44
N VAL A 39 -18.06 -1.79 -4.90
CA VAL A 39 -18.28 -3.00 -4.09
C VAL A 39 -19.21 -2.74 -2.91
N VAL A 40 -19.08 -1.60 -2.22
CA VAL A 40 -19.98 -1.22 -1.11
C VAL A 40 -21.42 -1.11 -1.60
N THR A 41 -21.66 -0.51 -2.77
CA THR A 41 -23.00 -0.39 -3.35
C THR A 41 -23.61 -1.73 -3.76
N GLN A 42 -22.79 -2.71 -4.11
CA GLN A 42 -23.25 -4.02 -4.57
C GLN A 42 -23.47 -5.02 -3.43
N ARG A 43 -23.10 -4.73 -2.18
CA ARG A 43 -23.19 -5.67 -1.04
C ARG A 43 -24.58 -6.30 -0.84
N LYS A 44 -25.66 -5.56 -1.11
CA LYS A 44 -27.03 -6.09 -1.00
C LYS A 44 -27.38 -7.07 -2.11
N ARG A 45 -26.82 -6.87 -3.31
CA ARG A 45 -27.08 -7.71 -4.50
C ARG A 45 -26.16 -8.92 -4.57
N LEU A 46 -24.91 -8.74 -4.13
CA LEU A 46 -23.88 -9.77 -4.07
C LEU A 46 -23.51 -9.94 -2.59
N PRO A 47 -24.28 -10.73 -1.82
CA PRO A 47 -24.04 -10.92 -0.39
C PRO A 47 -22.75 -11.69 -0.12
N GLU A 48 -22.38 -12.62 -1.00
CA GLU A 48 -21.18 -13.45 -0.88
C GLU A 48 -19.91 -12.67 -1.24
N GLN A 49 -18.80 -12.99 -0.55
CA GLN A 49 -17.51 -12.35 -0.84
C GLN A 49 -16.90 -12.86 -2.16
N SER A 50 -17.08 -14.13 -2.48
CA SER A 50 -16.70 -14.80 -3.73
C SER A 50 -17.29 -14.07 -4.94
N ASP A 51 -18.60 -13.80 -4.93
CA ASP A 51 -19.28 -13.06 -5.99
C ASP A 51 -18.71 -11.66 -6.19
N ARG A 52 -18.38 -10.97 -5.09
CA ARG A 52 -17.76 -9.64 -5.15
C ARG A 52 -16.33 -9.71 -5.68
N VAL A 53 -15.58 -10.79 -5.41
CA VAL A 53 -14.26 -11.03 -6.01
C VAL A 53 -14.41 -11.22 -7.52
N LEU A 54 -15.30 -12.10 -7.98
CA LEU A 54 -15.56 -12.31 -9.42
C LEU A 54 -16.00 -11.01 -10.10
N MET A 55 -16.82 -10.20 -9.43
CA MET A 55 -17.20 -8.88 -9.91
C MET A 55 -15.98 -7.98 -10.09
N ILE A 56 -15.08 -7.86 -9.11
CA ILE A 56 -13.85 -7.03 -9.23
C ILE A 56 -13.00 -7.51 -10.39
N LEU A 57 -12.79 -8.82 -10.51
CA LEU A 57 -12.02 -9.43 -11.60
C LEU A 57 -12.63 -9.13 -12.97
N SER A 58 -13.96 -9.02 -13.08
CA SER A 58 -14.62 -8.67 -14.35
C SER A 58 -14.26 -7.27 -14.89
N TYR A 59 -13.74 -6.38 -14.04
CA TYR A 59 -13.25 -5.05 -14.44
C TYR A 59 -11.74 -5.02 -14.75
N MET A 60 -11.03 -6.12 -14.49
CA MET A 60 -9.60 -6.27 -14.83
C MET A 60 -9.47 -6.79 -16.27
N LYS A 61 -9.29 -5.88 -17.23
CA LYS A 61 -9.35 -6.18 -18.67
C LYS A 61 -8.10 -5.73 -19.41
N GLY A 62 -7.59 -6.60 -20.28
CA GLY A 62 -6.41 -6.30 -21.09
C GLY A 62 -5.12 -6.18 -20.28
N GLY A 63 -4.00 -5.95 -20.97
CA GLY A 63 -2.70 -5.74 -20.34
C GLY A 63 -2.28 -6.85 -19.36
N HIS A 64 -1.71 -6.45 -18.22
CA HIS A 64 -1.28 -7.37 -17.15
C HIS A 64 -2.47 -7.84 -16.31
N ALA A 65 -3.47 -6.99 -16.10
CA ALA A 65 -4.64 -7.32 -15.31
C ALA A 65 -5.48 -8.44 -15.94
N GLY A 66 -5.66 -8.43 -17.26
CA GLY A 66 -6.35 -9.51 -17.98
C GLY A 66 -5.61 -10.85 -17.92
N LYS A 67 -4.27 -10.83 -17.92
CA LYS A 67 -3.45 -12.05 -17.71
C LYS A 67 -3.61 -12.61 -16.30
N TYR A 68 -3.67 -11.72 -15.31
CA TYR A 68 -3.96 -12.09 -13.92
C TYR A 68 -5.32 -12.79 -13.83
N VAL A 69 -6.38 -12.20 -14.39
CA VAL A 69 -7.73 -12.81 -14.40
C VAL A 69 -7.72 -14.16 -15.10
N THR A 70 -7.06 -14.28 -16.25
CA THR A 70 -6.95 -15.56 -16.96
C THR A 70 -6.29 -16.64 -16.10
N THR A 71 -5.25 -16.26 -15.34
CA THR A 71 -4.55 -17.18 -14.43
C THR A 71 -5.41 -17.55 -13.23
N TYR A 72 -6.14 -16.58 -12.68
CA TYR A 72 -7.10 -16.80 -11.60
C TYR A 72 -8.19 -17.78 -12.05
N MET A 73 -8.82 -17.56 -13.21
CA MET A 73 -9.91 -18.42 -13.69
C MET A 73 -9.43 -19.85 -14.00
N LYS A 74 -8.22 -20.02 -14.53
CA LYS A 74 -7.63 -21.36 -14.69
C LYS A 74 -7.49 -22.11 -13.37
N LYS A 75 -7.10 -21.42 -12.29
CA LYS A 75 -7.04 -22.00 -10.95
C LYS A 75 -8.44 -22.30 -10.43
N TYR A 76 -9.37 -21.36 -10.61
CA TYR A 76 -10.78 -21.53 -10.24
C TYR A 76 -11.40 -22.78 -10.88
N ASP A 77 -11.16 -22.99 -12.18
CA ASP A 77 -11.65 -24.15 -12.92
C ASP A 77 -11.00 -25.48 -12.49
N THR A 78 -9.78 -25.42 -11.96
CA THR A 78 -9.03 -26.61 -11.50
C THR A 78 -9.41 -26.99 -10.06
N ASP A 79 -9.45 -25.99 -9.18
CA ASP A 79 -9.73 -26.13 -7.75
C ASP A 79 -10.22 -24.78 -7.20
N GLU A 80 -11.54 -24.63 -7.14
CA GLU A 80 -12.22 -23.43 -6.63
C GLU A 80 -11.84 -23.11 -5.17
N ASP A 81 -11.48 -24.09 -4.36
CA ASP A 81 -11.16 -23.86 -2.94
C ASP A 81 -9.79 -23.21 -2.74
N THR A 82 -8.92 -23.27 -3.75
CA THR A 82 -7.57 -22.69 -3.69
C THR A 82 -7.50 -21.22 -4.08
N VAL A 83 -8.56 -20.65 -4.64
CA VAL A 83 -8.58 -19.26 -5.08
C VAL A 83 -8.94 -18.30 -3.95
N ILE A 84 -8.56 -17.03 -4.12
CA ILE A 84 -8.96 -15.96 -3.19
C ILE A 84 -10.48 -15.80 -3.22
N LYS A 85 -11.15 -16.05 -2.09
CA LYS A 85 -12.62 -15.92 -1.96
C LYS A 85 -13.08 -14.64 -1.27
N THR A 86 -12.15 -13.84 -0.74
CA THR A 86 -12.49 -12.58 -0.07
C THR A 86 -11.95 -11.37 -0.79
N THR A 87 -12.74 -10.29 -0.80
CA THR A 87 -12.31 -9.02 -1.37
C THR A 87 -11.08 -8.45 -0.66
N ASN A 88 -10.95 -8.67 0.65
CA ASN A 88 -9.76 -8.24 1.41
C ASN A 88 -8.50 -8.96 0.96
N ASP A 89 -8.54 -10.28 0.80
CA ASP A 89 -7.37 -11.04 0.37
C ASP A 89 -7.03 -10.75 -1.09
N LEU A 90 -8.03 -10.44 -1.92
CA LEU A 90 -7.79 -9.99 -3.30
C LEU A 90 -7.04 -8.65 -3.30
N TRP A 91 -7.46 -7.70 -2.47
CA TRP A 91 -6.74 -6.43 -2.37
C TRP A 91 -5.32 -6.62 -1.87
N LYS A 92 -5.07 -7.50 -0.90
CA LYS A 92 -3.72 -7.82 -0.44
C LYS A 92 -2.86 -8.39 -1.56
N ASP A 93 -3.40 -9.32 -2.34
CA ASP A 93 -2.67 -9.93 -3.46
C ASP A 93 -2.36 -8.91 -4.58
N LEU A 94 -3.33 -8.05 -4.91
CA LEU A 94 -3.11 -6.97 -5.89
C LEU A 94 -2.16 -5.87 -5.36
N ASP A 95 -2.11 -5.69 -4.04
CA ASP A 95 -1.16 -4.78 -3.37
C ASP A 95 0.22 -5.42 -3.15
N ALA A 96 0.37 -6.74 -3.34
CA ALA A 96 1.59 -7.47 -3.02
C ALA A 96 2.80 -6.88 -3.74
N GLU A 97 2.65 -6.41 -4.98
CA GLU A 97 3.76 -5.75 -5.69
C GLU A 97 4.18 -4.41 -5.03
N ALA A 98 3.23 -3.64 -4.50
CA ALA A 98 3.55 -2.42 -3.76
C ALA A 98 4.22 -2.75 -2.42
N TYR A 99 3.83 -3.86 -1.79
CA TYR A 99 4.46 -4.38 -0.59
C TYR A 99 5.87 -4.95 -0.87
N ASP A 100 6.07 -5.69 -1.95
CA ASP A 100 7.38 -6.19 -2.39
C ASP A 100 8.34 -5.03 -2.65
N ARG A 101 7.85 -3.95 -3.27
CA ARG A 101 8.61 -2.71 -3.44
C ARG A 101 8.97 -2.07 -2.11
N LEU A 102 8.04 -2.03 -1.16
CA LEU A 102 8.28 -1.53 0.20
C LEU A 102 9.34 -2.38 0.92
N GLN A 103 9.27 -3.71 0.81
CA GLN A 103 10.24 -4.65 1.37
C GLN A 103 11.63 -4.51 0.75
N ALA A 104 11.69 -4.26 -0.57
CA ALA A 104 12.94 -4.09 -1.30
C ALA A 104 13.57 -2.70 -1.13
N MET A 105 12.92 -1.77 -0.42
CA MET A 105 13.48 -0.44 -0.20
C MET A 105 14.78 -0.51 0.59
N GLN A 106 15.73 0.31 0.18
CA GLN A 106 17.00 0.51 0.87
C GLN A 106 17.28 2.00 0.96
N MET A 107 17.72 2.45 2.14
CA MET A 107 18.09 3.85 2.38
C MET A 107 19.26 4.26 1.51
N GLY A 108 20.27 3.40 1.37
CA GLY A 108 21.45 3.66 0.56
C GLY A 108 22.09 5.02 0.90
N ALA A 109 22.31 5.83 -0.14
CA ALA A 109 22.89 7.17 -0.02
C ALA A 109 21.89 8.29 0.32
N LEU A 110 20.60 7.98 0.44
CA LEU A 110 19.58 8.99 0.77
C LEU A 110 19.76 9.50 2.20
N SER A 111 19.35 10.74 2.43
CA SER A 111 19.13 11.24 3.79
C SER A 111 17.92 10.52 4.42
N ALA A 112 17.86 10.49 5.74
CA ALA A 112 16.73 9.92 6.47
C ALA A 112 15.42 10.59 6.07
N GLN A 113 15.41 11.91 5.89
CA GLN A 113 14.22 12.64 5.47
C GLN A 113 13.72 12.19 4.09
N GLU A 114 14.60 12.15 3.10
CA GLU A 114 14.23 11.70 1.74
C GLU A 114 13.80 10.23 1.73
N PHE A 115 14.49 9.38 2.49
CA PHE A 115 14.15 7.98 2.64
C PHE A 115 12.76 7.80 3.22
N PHE A 116 12.44 8.42 4.37
CA PHE A 116 11.12 8.28 4.98
C PHE A 116 10.00 8.85 4.10
N SER A 117 10.22 9.95 3.38
CA SER A 117 9.21 10.44 2.43
C SER A 117 8.90 9.42 1.33
N LYS A 118 9.93 8.75 0.79
CA LYS A 118 9.74 7.69 -0.21
C LYS A 118 9.11 6.43 0.41
N PHE A 119 9.56 6.04 1.59
CA PHE A 119 9.08 4.86 2.31
C PHE A 119 7.60 5.00 2.66
N GLU A 120 7.19 6.14 3.20
CA GLU A 120 5.79 6.44 3.53
C GLU A 120 4.92 6.46 2.28
N LEU A 121 5.41 6.99 1.16
CA LEU A 121 4.70 6.94 -0.11
C LEU A 121 4.52 5.49 -0.59
N CYS A 122 5.56 4.66 -0.52
CA CYS A 122 5.48 3.25 -0.89
C CYS A 122 4.55 2.47 0.05
N ALA A 123 4.60 2.74 1.36
CA ALA A 123 3.71 2.15 2.35
C ALA A 123 2.25 2.56 2.10
N PHE A 124 2.01 3.82 1.75
CA PHE A 124 0.69 4.30 1.35
C PHE A 124 0.18 3.59 0.08
N GLN A 125 1.06 3.37 -0.90
CA GLN A 125 0.76 2.60 -2.11
C GLN A 125 0.48 1.11 -1.80
N ALA A 126 1.12 0.57 -0.77
CA ALA A 126 0.87 -0.76 -0.20
C ALA A 126 -0.33 -0.77 0.77
N ASN A 127 -1.16 0.28 0.79
CA ASN A 127 -2.38 0.40 1.59
C ASN A 127 -2.12 0.41 3.12
N ILE A 128 -0.92 0.81 3.55
CA ILE A 128 -0.58 1.07 4.95
C ILE A 128 -0.69 2.57 5.21
N HIS A 129 -1.84 2.99 5.73
CA HIS A 129 -2.14 4.41 5.97
C HIS A 129 -1.98 4.83 7.43
N ASN A 130 -2.18 3.90 8.37
CA ASN A 130 -2.04 4.15 9.79
C ASN A 130 -0.68 3.63 10.29
N PHE A 131 0.36 4.45 10.16
CA PHE A 131 1.73 4.05 10.49
C PHE A 131 1.89 3.66 11.97
N GLU A 132 1.13 4.26 12.88
CA GLU A 132 1.20 3.91 14.30
C GLU A 132 0.60 2.54 14.58
N ALA A 133 -0.57 2.24 14.00
CA ALA A 133 -1.19 0.91 14.16
C ALA A 133 -0.33 -0.21 13.55
N HIS A 134 0.44 0.11 12.50
CA HIS A 134 1.30 -0.84 11.80
C HIS A 134 2.78 -0.72 12.23
N PHE A 135 3.09 -0.04 13.34
CA PHE A 135 4.47 0.31 13.66
C PHE A 135 5.39 -0.90 13.80
N GLN A 136 4.95 -2.00 14.43
CA GLN A 136 5.79 -3.20 14.59
C GLN A 136 6.16 -3.86 13.25
N GLU A 137 5.21 -3.89 12.32
CA GLU A 137 5.43 -4.38 10.96
C GLU A 137 6.40 -3.46 10.20
N LEU A 138 6.12 -2.15 10.21
CA LEU A 138 6.94 -1.15 9.53
C LEU A 138 8.35 -1.07 10.11
N LYS A 139 8.49 -1.21 11.43
CA LYS A 139 9.79 -1.26 12.13
C LYS A 139 10.66 -2.39 11.58
N SER A 140 10.09 -3.58 11.40
CA SER A 140 10.81 -4.72 10.81
C SER A 140 11.28 -4.46 9.37
N LEU A 141 10.50 -3.69 8.60
CA LEU A 141 10.88 -3.29 7.24
C LEU A 141 11.94 -2.19 7.25
N LEU A 142 11.79 -1.19 8.14
CA LEU A 142 12.74 -0.11 8.32
C LEU A 142 14.11 -0.62 8.77
N GLU A 143 14.16 -1.58 9.70
CA GLU A 143 15.43 -2.15 10.20
C GLU A 143 16.21 -2.89 9.12
N LYS A 144 15.52 -3.46 8.11
CA LYS A 144 16.15 -4.07 6.93
C LYS A 144 16.56 -3.04 5.87
N ALA A 145 15.88 -1.90 5.83
CA ALA A 145 16.07 -0.87 4.82
C ALA A 145 17.10 0.20 5.22
N LEU A 146 17.18 0.53 6.50
CA LEU A 146 18.08 1.54 7.05
C LEU A 146 19.53 1.07 7.01
N ARG A 147 20.45 2.03 6.98
CA ARG A 147 21.88 1.70 7.03
C ARG A 147 22.26 1.09 8.39
N ALA A 148 23.16 0.12 8.36
CA ALA A 148 23.57 -0.65 9.55
C ALA A 148 24.19 0.23 10.65
N ASP A 149 24.87 1.32 10.28
CA ASP A 149 25.45 2.26 11.24
C ASP A 149 24.38 3.04 12.03
N ILE A 150 23.29 3.43 11.37
CA ILE A 150 22.13 4.05 12.04
C ILE A 150 21.47 3.05 12.99
N ILE A 151 21.22 1.82 12.54
CA ILE A 151 20.61 0.78 13.40
C ILE A 151 21.48 0.52 14.63
N ARG A 152 22.79 0.38 14.45
CA ARG A 152 23.72 0.20 15.57
C ARG A 152 23.63 1.34 16.58
N LEU A 153 23.58 2.59 16.13
CA LEU A 153 23.47 3.76 17.02
C LEU A 153 22.10 3.87 17.69
N LEU A 154 21.04 3.46 17.00
CA LEU A 154 19.69 3.44 17.53
C LEU A 154 19.58 2.50 18.75
N TYR A 155 20.15 1.30 18.64
CA TYR A 155 20.11 0.29 19.71
C TYR A 155 21.16 0.48 20.80
N ASN A 156 22.25 1.18 20.51
CA ASN A 156 23.28 1.49 21.51
C ASN A 156 23.01 2.80 22.28
N SER A 157 21.89 3.47 21.99
CA SER A 157 21.45 4.63 22.76
C SER A 157 21.07 4.21 24.19
N SER A 158 21.44 5.00 25.19
CA SER A 158 21.01 4.82 26.59
C SER A 158 19.57 5.27 26.84
N GLU A 159 18.91 5.88 25.85
CA GLU A 159 17.50 6.28 25.90
C GLU A 159 16.57 5.08 25.61
N GLU A 160 15.36 5.08 26.17
CA GLU A 160 14.34 4.07 25.88
C GLU A 160 14.01 4.01 24.39
N LEU A 161 13.96 2.79 23.82
CA LEU A 161 13.72 2.61 22.39
C LEU A 161 12.37 3.22 21.96
N PRO A 162 12.31 3.86 20.77
CA PRO A 162 11.07 4.44 20.27
C PRO A 162 9.94 3.41 20.17
N THR A 163 8.81 3.73 20.81
CA THR A 163 7.60 2.88 20.83
C THR A 163 6.54 3.30 19.81
N THR A 164 6.72 4.45 19.16
CA THR A 164 5.85 4.97 18.11
C THR A 164 6.62 5.21 16.82
N TYR A 165 5.93 5.17 15.70
CA TYR A 165 6.50 5.43 14.39
C TYR A 165 7.07 6.86 14.31
N ALA A 166 6.33 7.85 14.84
CA ALA A 166 6.78 9.24 14.86
C ALA A 166 8.12 9.43 15.61
N LEU A 167 8.26 8.82 16.80
CA LEU A 167 9.51 8.90 17.58
C LEU A 167 10.65 8.17 16.87
N TYR A 168 10.37 7.01 16.28
CA TYR A 168 11.37 6.23 15.54
C TYR A 168 11.94 7.04 14.36
N LYS A 169 11.06 7.66 13.56
CA LYS A 169 11.44 8.54 12.45
C LYS A 169 12.29 9.72 12.92
N GLN A 170 11.90 10.39 14.01
CA GLN A 170 12.67 11.51 14.57
C GLN A 170 14.07 11.10 15.00
N TRP A 171 14.20 9.95 15.67
CA TRP A 171 15.50 9.45 16.13
C TRP A 171 16.43 9.11 14.97
N VAL A 172 15.93 8.39 13.98
CA VAL A 172 16.70 8.05 12.78
C VAL A 172 17.16 9.32 12.06
N ALA A 173 16.28 10.31 11.92
CA ALA A 173 16.64 11.60 11.32
C ALA A 173 17.73 12.35 12.10
N ARG A 174 17.64 12.34 13.45
CA ARG A 174 18.66 12.93 14.33
C ARG A 174 20.01 12.24 14.16
N ILE A 175 20.04 10.91 14.13
CA ILE A 175 21.27 10.13 13.97
C ILE A 175 21.92 10.41 12.60
N ASP A 176 21.14 10.33 11.52
CA ASP A 176 21.63 10.60 10.16
C ASP A 176 22.21 12.01 10.04
N LEU A 177 21.51 13.03 10.57
CA LEU A 177 22.00 14.40 10.58
C LEU A 177 23.33 14.54 11.33
N ASN A 178 23.45 13.94 12.52
CA ASN A 178 24.67 13.98 13.32
C ASN A 178 25.85 13.33 12.59
N GLN A 179 25.63 12.19 11.92
CA GLN A 179 26.65 11.52 11.12
C GLN A 179 27.09 12.37 9.93
N GLN A 180 26.16 12.99 9.21
CA GLN A 180 26.48 13.88 8.09
C GLN A 180 27.32 15.08 8.56
N GLN A 181 26.97 15.68 9.70
CA GLN A 181 27.74 16.77 10.29
C GLN A 181 29.15 16.33 10.70
N TYR A 182 29.29 15.13 11.29
CA TYR A 182 30.59 14.58 11.67
C TYR A 182 31.49 14.34 10.44
N ARG A 183 30.97 13.73 9.37
CA ARG A 183 31.71 13.50 8.12
C ARG A 183 32.16 14.80 7.46
N ARG A 184 31.32 15.85 7.49
CA ARG A 184 31.69 17.18 6.99
C ARG A 184 32.83 17.82 7.80
N ARG A 185 32.89 17.56 9.10
CA ARG A 185 33.96 18.05 9.99
C ARG A 185 35.25 17.22 9.91
N ASN A 186 35.16 15.94 9.57
CA ASN A 186 36.27 15.00 9.47
C ASN A 186 36.31 14.27 8.11
N PRO A 187 36.70 14.95 7.02
CA PRO A 187 36.64 14.39 5.66
C PRO A 187 37.73 13.35 5.33
N GLN A 188 38.63 13.00 6.26
CA GLN A 188 39.80 12.13 6.01
C GLN A 188 39.87 10.87 6.90
N SER A 189 38.74 10.27 7.29
CA SER A 189 38.73 8.97 7.99
C SER A 189 38.11 7.88 7.14
#